data_AF-A0A9D4EGH9-F1
#
_entry.id   AF-A0A9D4EGH9-F1
#
_cell.length_a   1.000
_cell.length_b   1.000
_cell.length_c   1.000
_cell.angle_alpha   90.00
_cell.angle_beta   90.00
_cell.angle_gamma   90.00
#
_symmetry.space_group_name_H-M   'P 1'
#
loop_
_entity.id
_entity.type
_entity.pdbx_description
1 polymer ?
#
loop_
_entity_poly.entity_id
_entity_poly.type
_entity_poly.pdbx_seq_one_letter_code
_entity_poly.pdbx_strand_id
1 'polypeptide(L)'
;MKFNLRVPGDGVTASVCGTSDLDSVRSEVGTSPSLALGAEQPREFEIIPASGTIPPQSEIKVTVKFISNTIKKYEMNLVVDVDKVGEEIVSLPITAK
;
A
#
# COMPACT_ATOMS: atom_id res chain seq x y z
N MET A 1 6.02 -16.77 -14.26
CA MET A 1 6.88 -15.81 -13.54
C MET A 1 6.12 -15.34 -12.31
N LYS A 2 6.63 -15.59 -11.08
CA LYS A 2 5.95 -15.16 -9.85
C LYS A 2 6.50 -13.79 -9.46
N PHE A 3 5.62 -12.81 -9.28
CA PHE A 3 5.98 -11.43 -8.98
C PHE A 3 5.40 -11.00 -7.63
N ASN A 4 6.06 -10.04 -6.98
CA ASN A 4 5.58 -9.32 -5.82
C ASN A 4 5.82 -7.82 -6.05
N LEU A 5 4.84 -7.00 -5.66
CA LEU A 5 4.86 -5.55 -5.81
C LEU A 5 4.88 -4.92 -4.42
N ARG A 6 5.79 -3.97 -4.22
CA ARG A 6 5.90 -3.20 -2.97
C ARG A 6 6.23 -1.74 -3.28
N VAL A 7 5.83 -0.84 -2.41
CA VAL A 7 6.28 0.56 -2.44
C VAL A 7 7.21 0.75 -1.26
N PRO A 8 8.55 0.78 -1.46
CA PRO A 8 9.49 1.00 -0.38
C PRO A 8 9.25 2.38 0.25
N GLY A 9 9.22 2.43 1.57
CA GLY A 9 8.92 3.67 2.32
C GLY A 9 7.42 3.97 2.47
N ASP A 10 6.53 3.10 2.01
CA ASP A 10 5.12 3.15 2.41
C ASP A 10 4.98 2.76 3.90
N GLY A 11 4.00 3.36 4.56
CA GLY A 11 3.72 3.12 5.96
C GLY A 11 3.21 1.71 6.25
N VAL A 12 3.32 1.26 7.50
CA VAL A 12 2.83 -0.08 7.92
C VAL A 12 1.50 -0.02 8.67
N THR A 13 1.12 1.16 9.17
CA THR A 13 -0.14 1.32 9.92
C THR A 13 -1.32 1.44 8.97
N ALA A 14 -2.53 1.09 9.41
CA ALA A 14 -3.70 1.14 8.56
C ALA A 14 -3.95 2.57 8.03
N SER A 15 -4.31 2.70 6.75
CA SER A 15 -4.72 3.98 6.18
C SER A 15 -5.86 4.59 6.99
N VAL A 16 -5.75 5.87 7.36
CA VAL A 16 -6.76 6.55 8.17
C VAL A 16 -7.74 7.26 7.23
N CYS A 17 -8.90 6.66 6.98
CA CYS A 17 -9.98 7.33 6.25
C CYS A 17 -10.97 7.91 7.27
N GLY A 18 -11.17 9.23 7.28
CA GLY A 18 -12.07 9.90 8.23
C GLY A 18 -13.56 9.52 8.14
N THR A 19 -13.92 8.58 7.25
CA THR A 19 -15.28 8.04 7.13
C THR A 19 -15.46 6.66 7.77
N SER A 20 -14.41 6.04 8.32
CA SER A 20 -14.54 4.74 8.98
C SER A 20 -15.43 4.78 10.23
N ASP A 21 -15.64 5.98 10.79
CA ASP A 21 -16.43 6.18 12.01
C ASP A 21 -17.95 6.26 11.76
N LEU A 22 -18.41 6.36 10.50
CA LEU A 22 -19.86 6.49 10.21
C LEU A 22 -20.61 5.15 10.09
N ASP A 23 -19.90 4.02 10.00
CA ASP A 23 -20.52 2.69 9.82
C ASP A 23 -20.76 1.94 11.15
N SER A 24 -20.31 2.50 12.28
CA SER A 24 -20.39 1.83 13.59
C SER A 24 -21.52 2.37 14.47
N VAL A 25 -22.77 2.34 13.99
CA VAL A 25 -23.93 2.29 14.91
C VAL A 25 -24.12 0.81 15.27
N ARG A 26 -23.37 0.33 16.28
CA ARG A 26 -23.77 -0.66 17.29
C ARG A 26 -22.54 -1.26 17.99
N SER A 27 -22.60 -1.17 19.31
CA SER A 27 -21.84 -1.92 20.32
C SER A 27 -20.51 -1.31 20.78
N GLU A 28 -20.57 -0.81 22.00
CA GLU A 28 -19.47 -0.28 22.77
C GLU A 28 -18.67 -1.45 23.36
N VAL A 29 -17.59 -1.84 22.70
CA VAL A 29 -16.48 -2.60 23.30
C VAL A 29 -15.20 -2.04 22.71
N GLY A 30 -14.39 -1.43 23.57
CA GLY A 30 -13.33 -0.51 23.19
C GLY A 30 -12.23 -1.11 22.31
N THR A 31 -11.72 -0.28 21.42
CA THR A 31 -10.29 0.08 21.36
C THR A 31 -10.24 1.42 20.64
N SER A 32 -10.10 2.49 21.41
CA SER A 32 -9.67 3.79 20.91
C SER A 32 -8.37 3.60 20.10
N PRO A 33 -8.16 4.29 18.96
CA PRO A 33 -6.80 4.50 18.47
C PRO A 33 -6.15 5.53 19.40
N SER A 34 -5.91 5.10 20.64
CA SER A 34 -5.07 5.81 21.58
C SER A 34 -3.66 5.84 21.01
N LEU A 35 -3.19 7.05 20.70
CA LEU A 35 -1.81 7.48 20.94
C LEU A 35 -0.76 6.37 20.80
N ALA A 36 -0.52 5.90 19.58
CA ALA A 36 0.75 5.25 19.29
C ALA A 36 1.84 6.34 19.33
N LEU A 37 2.37 6.58 20.53
CA LEU A 37 3.70 7.14 20.77
C LEU A 37 4.72 6.19 20.12
N GLY A 38 4.88 6.34 18.81
CA GLY A 38 5.75 5.55 17.96
C GLY A 38 5.48 5.96 16.51
N ALA A 39 6.38 6.76 15.94
CA ALA A 39 6.23 7.43 14.66
C ALA A 39 6.21 6.46 13.46
N GLU A 40 5.16 5.67 13.28
CA GLU A 40 4.97 4.87 12.07
C GLU A 40 3.97 5.54 11.13
N GLN A 41 4.41 5.75 9.88
CA GLN A 41 3.60 6.39 8.85
C GLN A 41 2.41 5.49 8.48
N PRO A 42 1.23 6.06 8.16
CA PRO A 42 0.11 5.32 7.61
C PRO A 42 0.46 4.75 6.24
N ARG A 43 -0.02 3.55 5.96
CA ARG A 43 0.03 2.92 4.64
C ARG A 43 -0.89 3.70 3.71
N GLU A 44 -0.33 4.29 2.67
CA GLU A 44 -1.05 5.18 1.74
C GLU A 44 -1.29 4.50 0.39
N PHE A 45 -0.62 3.36 0.12
CA PHE A 45 -0.73 2.62 -1.13
C PHE A 45 -1.29 1.20 -0.95
N GLU A 46 -2.41 0.93 -1.62
CA GLU A 46 -3.00 -0.41 -1.74
C GLU A 46 -2.79 -0.94 -3.16
N ILE A 47 -2.12 -2.10 -3.30
CA ILE A 47 -1.79 -2.70 -4.61
C ILE A 47 -2.59 -4.00 -4.77
N ILE A 48 -3.34 -4.10 -5.88
CA ILE A 48 -4.23 -5.24 -6.16
C ILE A 48 -4.00 -5.71 -7.61
N PRO A 49 -3.48 -6.94 -7.83
CA PRO A 49 -2.89 -7.84 -6.85
C PRO A 49 -1.47 -7.41 -6.47
N ALA A 50 -1.12 -7.48 -5.19
CA ALA A 50 0.25 -7.22 -4.70
C ALA A 50 1.23 -8.35 -5.06
N SER A 51 0.75 -9.57 -5.28
CA SER A 51 1.58 -10.69 -5.74
C SER A 51 0.77 -11.63 -6.60
N GLY A 52 1.44 -12.38 -7.47
CA GLY A 52 0.77 -13.28 -8.38
C GLY A 52 1.73 -14.03 -9.27
N THR A 53 1.17 -14.85 -10.16
CA THR A 53 1.95 -15.55 -11.19
C THR A 53 1.45 -15.14 -12.57
N ILE A 54 2.37 -14.65 -13.39
CA ILE A 54 2.11 -14.29 -14.79
C ILE A 54 2.48 -15.50 -15.66
N PRO A 55 1.53 -16.05 -16.45
CA PRO A 55 1.82 -17.09 -17.43
C PRO A 55 2.71 -16.56 -18.58
N PRO A 56 3.37 -17.45 -19.34
CA PRO A 56 4.09 -17.06 -20.54
C PRO A 56 3.17 -16.27 -21.51
N GLN A 57 3.71 -15.23 -22.15
CA GLN A 57 3.01 -14.39 -23.13
C GLN A 57 1.68 -13.79 -22.63
N SER A 58 1.56 -13.61 -21.31
CA SER A 58 0.37 -13.04 -20.68
C SER A 58 0.69 -11.72 -20.00
N GLU A 59 -0.34 -10.91 -19.77
CA GLU A 59 -0.26 -9.66 -19.01
C GLU A 59 -1.25 -9.70 -17.84
N ILE A 60 -0.99 -8.90 -16.82
CA ILE A 60 -1.88 -8.74 -15.66
C ILE A 60 -2.10 -7.26 -15.38
N LYS A 61 -3.37 -6.90 -15.15
CA LYS A 61 -3.71 -5.54 -14.74
C LYS A 61 -3.51 -5.41 -13.23
N VAL A 62 -2.67 -4.44 -12.85
CA VAL A 62 -2.44 -4.07 -11.46
C VAL A 62 -3.18 -2.76 -11.18
N THR A 63 -3.94 -2.74 -10.09
CA THR A 63 -4.63 -1.56 -9.58
C THR A 63 -3.90 -1.05 -8.37
N VAL A 64 -3.46 0.21 -8.42
CA VAL A 64 -2.86 0.90 -7.27
C VAL A 64 -3.87 1.94 -6.80
N LYS A 65 -4.36 1.80 -5.56
CA LYS A 65 -5.15 2.85 -4.89
C LYS A 65 -4.22 3.65 -4.00
N PHE A 66 -4.37 4.95 -4.06
CA PHE A 66 -3.61 5.89 -3.27
C PHE A 66 -4.57 6.73 -2.42
N ILE A 67 -4.31 6.80 -1.11
CA ILE A 67 -5.05 7.62 -0.16
C ILE A 67 -4.03 8.52 0.54
N SER A 68 -4.11 9.82 0.29
CA SER A 68 -3.23 10.81 0.91
C SER A 68 -3.64 11.04 2.37
N ASN A 69 -2.91 10.44 3.30
CA ASN A 69 -3.12 10.66 4.74
C ASN A 69 -2.20 11.77 5.28
N THR A 70 -1.11 12.09 4.57
CA THR A 70 -0.12 13.09 4.96
C THR A 70 0.04 14.20 3.91
N ILE A 71 0.23 15.44 4.36
CA ILE A 71 0.53 16.55 3.45
C ILE A 71 2.03 16.52 3.14
N LYS A 72 2.39 15.91 2.01
CA LYS A 72 3.76 15.83 1.51
C LYS A 72 3.77 15.72 0.00
N LYS A 73 4.93 15.96 -0.62
CA LYS A 73 5.16 15.57 -2.02
C LYS A 73 5.43 14.07 -2.04
N TYR A 74 4.68 13.35 -2.86
CA TYR A 74 4.85 11.91 -3.00
C TYR A 74 5.78 11.66 -4.18
N GLU A 75 7.01 11.24 -3.89
CA GLU A 75 8.00 10.77 -4.87
C GLU A 75 8.42 9.36 -4.43
N MET A 76 7.62 8.37 -4.82
CA MET A 76 7.79 6.98 -4.37
C MET A 76 7.99 6.07 -5.57
N ASN A 77 8.51 4.86 -5.35
CA ASN A 77 8.74 3.89 -6.42
C ASN A 77 7.94 2.63 -6.15
N LEU A 78 7.12 2.19 -7.09
CA LEU A 78 6.55 0.84 -7.09
C LEU A 78 7.61 -0.10 -7.63
N VAL A 79 8.13 -0.98 -6.79
CA VAL A 79 9.17 -1.94 -7.18
C VAL A 79 8.55 -3.32 -7.39
N VAL A 80 9.09 -4.02 -8.37
CA VAL A 80 8.71 -5.38 -8.74
C VAL A 80 9.82 -6.33 -8.32
N ASP A 81 9.50 -7.27 -7.44
CA ASP A 81 10.36 -8.39 -7.08
C ASP A 81 9.90 -9.64 -7.85
N VAL A 82 10.84 -10.43 -8.36
CA VAL A 82 10.50 -11.65 -9.10
C VAL A 82 11.26 -12.84 -8.53
N ASP A 83 10.48 -13.86 -8.17
CA ASP A 83 11.02 -15.10 -7.61
C ASP A 83 12.05 -15.74 -8.57
N LYS A 84 13.23 -16.06 -8.03
CA LYS A 84 14.38 -16.63 -8.75
C LYS A 84 15.04 -15.73 -9.82
N VAL A 85 14.66 -14.45 -9.89
CA VAL A 85 15.32 -13.46 -10.75
C VAL A 85 16.04 -12.41 -9.91
N GLY A 86 15.36 -11.83 -8.92
CA GLY A 86 15.93 -10.84 -8.03
C GLY A 86 14.88 -9.94 -7.36
N GLU A 87 15.36 -9.10 -6.45
CA GLU A 87 14.59 -8.02 -5.85
C GLU A 87 14.77 -6.73 -6.65
N GLU A 88 13.76 -5.86 -6.65
CA GLU A 88 13.79 -4.54 -7.29
C GLU A 88 14.24 -4.59 -8.77
N ILE A 89 13.77 -5.60 -9.52
CA ILE A 89 14.18 -5.78 -10.92
C ILE A 89 13.65 -4.68 -11.85
N VAL A 90 12.52 -4.06 -11.46
CA VAL A 90 11.85 -2.97 -12.17
C VAL A 90 11.27 -2.01 -11.14
N SER A 91 11.47 -0.72 -11.36
CA SER A 91 10.90 0.35 -10.55
C SER A 91 10.02 1.26 -11.41
N LEU A 92 8.78 1.51 -10.98
CA LEU A 92 7.89 2.48 -11.60
C LEU A 92 7.71 3.68 -10.67
N PRO A 93 8.12 4.89 -11.08
CA PRO A 93 7.96 6.07 -10.24
C PRO A 93 6.48 6.46 -10.12
N ILE A 94 6.06 6.74 -8.89
CA ILE A 94 4.74 7.27 -8.52
C ILE A 94 4.94 8.68 -8.00
N THR A 95 4.33 9.65 -8.68
CA THR A 95 4.36 11.06 -8.27
C THR A 95 2.97 11.61 -8.01
N ALA A 96 2.75 12.25 -6.86
CA ALA A 96 1.56 13.03 -6.56
C ALA A 96 1.94 14.39 -5.96
N LYS A 97 1.22 15.44 -6.36
CA LYS A 97 1.45 16.84 -6.01
C LYS A 97 0.26 17.45 -5.30
#